data_AF-A0A089PDC7-F1
#
_entry.id   AF-A0A089PDC7-F1
#
_cell.length_a   1.000
_cell.length_b   1.000
_cell.length_c   1.000
_cell.angle_alpha   90.00
_cell.angle_beta   90.00
_cell.angle_gamma   90.00
#
_symmetry.space_group_name_H-M   'P 1'
#
loop_
_entity.id
_entity.type
_entity.pdbx_description
1 polymer ?
#
loop_
_entity_poly.entity_id
_entity_poly.type
_entity_poly.pdbx_seq_one_letter_code
_entity_poly.pdbx_strand_id
1 'polypeptide(L)'
;MPVLIIGWSIYDKLPMEEQKEFALVERYRTDYFYECYEYENAKGNKNYEWSDRCFKNQEELLEFFGYEMIEDLNADAVYARRVETFTDEYENELMKLSDAGNQIKVIGAN
;
A
#
# COMPACT_ATOMS: atom_id res chain seq x y z
N MET A 1 -13.27 -12.24 -5.81
CA MET A 1 -13.63 -10.81 -5.74
C MET A 1 -12.34 -10.05 -5.49
N PRO A 2 -11.89 -9.24 -6.45
CA PRO A 2 -10.62 -8.53 -6.34
C PRO A 2 -10.57 -7.61 -5.13
N VAL A 3 -9.37 -7.40 -4.63
CA VAL A 3 -9.08 -6.42 -3.57
C VAL A 3 -8.29 -5.28 -4.19
N LEU A 4 -8.87 -4.09 -4.13
CA LEU A 4 -8.19 -2.85 -4.48
C LEU A 4 -7.40 -2.36 -3.27
N ILE A 5 -6.14 -2.03 -3.49
CA ILE A 5 -5.22 -1.47 -2.54
C ILE A 5 -4.79 -0.10 -3.05
N ILE A 6 -4.90 0.91 -2.19
CA ILE A 6 -4.46 2.28 -2.47
C ILE A 6 -3.57 2.83 -1.35
N GLY A 7 -2.67 3.74 -1.70
CA GLY A 7 -1.87 4.49 -0.73
C GLY A 7 -2.60 5.72 -0.16
N TRP A 8 -2.04 6.28 0.91
CA TRP A 8 -2.55 7.47 1.60
C TRP A 8 -2.82 8.65 0.66
N SER A 9 -1.93 8.92 -0.31
CA SER A 9 -2.05 10.08 -1.20
C SER A 9 -3.31 10.05 -2.08
N ILE A 10 -3.75 8.85 -2.46
CA ILE A 10 -4.99 8.65 -3.21
C ILE A 10 -6.18 8.69 -2.25
N TYR A 11 -6.08 8.00 -1.12
CA TYR A 11 -7.14 7.90 -0.13
C TYR A 11 -7.61 9.27 0.37
N ASP A 12 -6.68 10.18 0.71
CA ASP A 12 -6.99 11.52 1.24
C ASP A 12 -7.76 12.40 0.24
N LYS A 13 -7.63 12.11 -1.06
CA LYS A 13 -8.29 12.84 -2.15
C LYS A 13 -9.63 12.24 -2.56
N LEU A 14 -9.99 11.06 -2.06
CA LEU A 14 -11.28 10.43 -2.36
C LEU A 14 -12.44 11.18 -1.68
N PRO A 15 -13.65 11.15 -2.26
CA PRO A 15 -14.85 11.59 -1.57
C PRO A 15 -15.07 10.82 -0.26
N MET A 16 -15.61 11.49 0.77
CA MET A 16 -15.77 10.91 2.10
C MET A 16 -16.64 9.63 2.11
N GLU A 17 -17.61 9.50 1.21
CA GLU A 17 -18.41 8.27 1.11
C GLU A 17 -17.59 7.09 0.57
N GLU A 18 -16.67 7.32 -0.37
CA GLU A 18 -15.77 6.28 -0.87
C GLU A 18 -14.73 5.88 0.17
N GLN A 19 -14.17 6.86 0.90
CA GLN A 19 -13.20 6.59 1.96
C GLN A 19 -13.72 5.59 3.01
N LYS A 20 -15.02 5.66 3.36
CA LYS A 20 -15.66 4.75 4.34
C LYS A 20 -15.67 3.29 3.90
N GLU A 21 -15.52 3.02 2.60
CA GLU A 21 -15.51 1.65 2.07
C GLU A 21 -14.12 1.00 2.16
N PHE A 22 -13.09 1.78 2.46
CA PHE A 22 -11.74 1.28 2.64
C PHE A 22 -11.44 1.00 4.11
N ALA A 23 -10.74 -0.11 4.34
CA ALA A 23 -10.16 -0.44 5.63
C ALA A 23 -8.66 -0.09 5.63
N LEU A 24 -8.20 0.52 6.73
CA LEU A 24 -6.78 0.70 6.99
C LEU A 24 -6.10 -0.66 7.19
N VAL A 25 -4.99 -0.90 6.52
CA VAL A 25 -4.16 -2.09 6.72
C VAL A 25 -3.05 -1.74 7.72
N GLU A 26 -3.37 -1.89 9.01
CA GLU A 26 -2.55 -1.39 10.14
C GLU A 26 -1.08 -1.84 10.12
N ARG A 27 -0.78 -3.02 9.57
CA ARG A 27 0.58 -3.55 9.45
C ARG A 27 1.52 -2.64 8.64
N TYR A 28 0.96 -1.86 7.72
CA TYR A 28 1.70 -0.91 6.90
C TYR A 28 1.68 0.50 7.47
N ARG A 29 1.06 0.72 8.63
CA ARG A 29 1.32 1.97 9.33
C ARG A 29 2.80 2.01 9.66
N THR A 30 3.42 3.09 9.26
CA THR A 30 4.84 3.35 9.45
C THR A 30 5.36 2.97 10.83
N ASP A 31 4.66 3.40 11.89
CA ASP A 31 5.10 3.20 13.27
C ASP A 31 5.24 1.72 13.64
N TYR A 32 4.36 0.87 13.10
CA TYR A 32 4.42 -0.57 13.30
C TYR A 32 5.47 -1.25 12.42
N PHE A 33 5.58 -0.81 11.16
CA PHE A 33 6.48 -1.42 10.19
C PHE A 33 7.96 -1.14 10.51
N TYR A 34 8.28 0.10 10.86
CA TYR A 34 9.64 0.53 11.18
C TYR A 34 10.18 -0.18 12.42
N GLU A 35 9.36 -0.33 13.46
CA GLU A 35 9.74 -1.07 14.69
C GLU A 35 10.09 -2.54 14.39
N CYS A 36 9.30 -3.19 13.53
CA CYS A 36 9.58 -4.57 13.11
C CYS A 36 10.87 -4.67 12.28
N TYR A 37 11.09 -3.73 11.35
CA TYR A 37 12.28 -3.69 10.51
C TYR A 37 13.56 -3.44 11.32
N GLU A 38 13.57 -2.41 12.17
CA GLU A 38 14.72 -2.08 13.01
C GLU A 38 15.08 -3.24 13.93
N TYR A 39 14.08 -3.89 14.53
CA TYR A 39 14.28 -5.03 15.40
C TYR A 39 14.98 -6.21 14.71
N GLU A 40 14.57 -6.55 13.49
CA GLU A 40 15.14 -7.66 12.73
C GLU A 40 16.50 -7.31 12.14
N ASN A 41 16.67 -6.07 11.68
CA ASN A 41 17.96 -5.56 11.21
C ASN A 41 18.99 -5.53 12.36
N ALA A 42 18.60 -5.12 13.56
CA ALA A 42 19.45 -5.13 14.76
C ALA A 42 19.92 -6.54 15.17
N LYS A 43 19.15 -7.58 14.82
CA LYS A 43 19.54 -8.99 15.03
C LYS A 43 20.48 -9.53 13.94
N GLY A 44 20.87 -8.70 12.97
CA GLY A 44 21.68 -9.13 11.82
C GLY A 44 20.90 -9.97 10.80
N ASN A 45 19.57 -10.03 10.92
CA ASN A 45 18.70 -10.71 9.98
C ASN A 45 18.42 -9.79 8.79
N LYS A 46 19.41 -9.67 7.89
CA LYS A 46 19.29 -8.85 6.67
C LYS A 46 18.26 -9.39 5.67
N ASN A 47 17.85 -10.65 5.85
CA ASN A 47 16.86 -11.35 5.05
C ASN A 47 15.63 -11.62 5.91
N TYR A 48 15.09 -10.60 6.58
CA TYR A 48 13.76 -10.72 7.14
C TYR A 48 12.81 -11.13 6.01
N GLU A 49 12.36 -12.38 6.02
CA GLU A 49 11.43 -12.90 5.02
C GLU A 49 10.10 -12.19 5.21
N TRP A 50 9.98 -11.04 4.56
CA TRP A 50 8.75 -10.30 4.54
C TRP A 50 7.82 -10.93 3.50
N SER A 51 7.04 -11.91 3.95
CA SER A 51 5.92 -12.45 3.21
C SER A 51 4.64 -11.76 3.65
N ASP A 52 4.05 -10.96 2.77
CA ASP A 52 2.71 -10.42 2.98
C ASP A 52 1.73 -10.89 1.89
N ARG A 53 0.44 -10.82 2.21
CA ARG A 53 -0.65 -11.05 1.26
C ARG A 53 -0.82 -9.87 0.30
N CYS A 54 -0.45 -8.66 0.72
CA CYS A 54 -0.58 -7.44 -0.09
C CYS A 54 0.66 -7.17 -0.96
N PHE A 55 1.85 -7.42 -0.42
CA PHE A 55 3.13 -7.25 -1.12
C PHE A 55 4.02 -8.48 -0.92
N LYS A 56 4.66 -8.93 -2.01
CA LYS A 56 5.48 -10.13 -2.08
C LYS A 56 6.79 -9.99 -1.31
N ASN A 57 7.34 -8.78 -1.28
CA ASN A 57 8.60 -8.44 -0.63
C ASN A 57 8.65 -6.93 -0.35
N GLN A 58 9.75 -6.49 0.25
CA GLN A 58 9.99 -5.08 0.58
C GLN A 58 10.08 -4.18 -0.65
N GLU A 59 10.76 -4.65 -1.70
CA GLU A 59 10.96 -3.90 -2.94
C GLU A 59 9.60 -3.52 -3.56
N GLU A 60 8.64 -4.45 -3.58
CA GLU A 60 7.30 -4.17 -4.12
C GLU A 60 6.51 -3.15 -3.28
N LEU A 61 6.73 -3.07 -1.97
CA LEU A 61 6.16 -1.98 -1.15
C LEU A 61 6.81 -0.64 -1.50
N LEU A 62 8.14 -0.61 -1.60
CA LEU A 62 8.88 0.60 -1.90
C LEU A 62 8.51 1.14 -3.29
N GLU A 63 8.41 0.27 -4.29
CA GLU A 63 7.91 0.61 -5.63
C GLU A 63 6.48 1.16 -5.59
N PHE A 64 5.61 0.57 -4.76
CA PHE A 64 4.23 1.03 -4.61
C PHE A 64 4.17 2.47 -4.13
N PHE A 65 5.03 2.88 -3.20
CA PHE A 65 5.11 4.27 -2.75
C PHE A 65 6.05 5.16 -3.57
N GLY A 66 6.93 4.57 -4.40
CA GLY A 66 7.92 5.30 -5.21
C GLY A 66 9.15 5.70 -4.42
N TYR A 67 9.50 4.92 -3.39
CA TYR A 67 10.64 5.19 -2.53
C TYR A 67 11.80 4.27 -2.85
N GLU A 68 13.01 4.76 -2.59
CA GLU A 68 14.24 3.97 -2.70
C GLU A 68 14.62 3.36 -1.35
N MET A 69 14.22 4.04 -0.26
CA MET A 69 14.65 3.73 1.11
C MET A 69 13.44 3.52 2.02
N ILE A 70 13.59 2.62 3.01
CA ILE A 70 12.52 2.28 3.96
C ILE A 70 12.18 3.43 4.91
N GLU A 71 13.16 4.30 5.16
CA GLU A 71 13.04 5.50 5.98
C GLU A 71 12.07 6.53 5.39
N ASP A 72 11.82 6.47 4.07
CA ASP A 72 10.92 7.37 3.36
C ASP A 72 9.44 6.98 3.53
N LEU A 73 9.14 5.76 3.98
CA LEU A 73 7.77 5.28 4.28
C LEU A 73 7.16 5.95 5.52
N ASN A 74 7.78 7.01 6.06
CA ASN A 74 7.55 7.46 7.42
C ASN A 74 6.15 8.08 7.68
N ALA A 75 5.39 8.34 6.62
CA ALA A 75 4.08 9.01 6.70
C ALA A 75 2.95 8.22 6.02
N ASP A 76 3.23 6.99 5.58
CA ASP A 76 2.34 6.29 4.66
C ASP A 76 1.45 5.24 5.32
N ALA A 77 0.28 5.07 4.70
CA ALA A 77 -0.70 4.09 5.07
C ALA A 77 -1.25 3.41 3.81
N VAL A 78 -1.57 2.12 3.97
CA VAL A 78 -2.18 1.31 2.92
C VAL A 78 -3.64 1.06 3.27
N TYR A 79 -4.52 1.25 2.30
CA TYR A 79 -5.95 1.08 2.43
C TYR A 79 -6.44 0.01 1.46
N ALA A 80 -7.37 -0.83 1.92
CA ALA A 80 -7.90 -1.93 1.11
C ALA A 80 -9.43 -1.95 1.09
N ARG A 81 -9.98 -2.23 -0.09
CA ARG A 81 -11.43 -2.39 -0.33
C ARG A 81 -11.66 -3.61 -1.23
N ARG A 82 -12.74 -4.35 -0.99
CA ARG A 82 -13.22 -5.35 -1.95
C ARG A 82 -13.98 -4.65 -3.06
N VAL A 83 -13.66 -4.97 -4.32
CA VAL A 83 -14.36 -4.43 -5.49
C VAL A 83 -15.00 -5.58 -6.26
N GLU A 84 -16.25 -5.40 -6.68
CA GLU A 84 -16.93 -6.39 -7.52
C GLU A 84 -16.33 -6.43 -8.92
N THR A 85 -16.08 -5.25 -9.49
CA THR A 85 -15.43 -5.03 -10.78
C THR A 85 -14.38 -3.93 -10.64
N PHE A 86 -13.21 -4.16 -11.21
CA PHE A 86 -12.18 -3.15 -11.39
C PHE A 86 -11.99 -2.95 -12.89
N THR A 87 -12.25 -1.74 -13.37
CA THR A 87 -12.19 -1.39 -14.80
C THR A 87 -11.05 -0.41 -15.05
N ASP A 88 -10.53 -0.41 -16.28
CA ASP A 88 -9.51 0.54 -16.72
C ASP A 88 -9.97 2.00 -16.52
N GLU A 89 -11.27 2.27 -16.68
CA GLU A 89 -11.84 3.60 -16.41
C GLU A 89 -11.67 4.02 -14.95
N TYR A 90 -11.99 3.12 -14.01
CA TYR A 90 -11.85 3.40 -12.59
C TYR A 90 -10.38 3.51 -12.18
N GLU A 91 -9.52 2.66 -12.75
CA GLU A 91 -8.06 2.77 -12.56
C GLU A 91 -7.54 4.14 -13.03
N ASN A 92 -7.94 4.58 -14.21
CA ASN A 92 -7.56 5.88 -14.76
C ASN A 92 -8.08 7.06 -13.92
N GLU A 93 -9.24 6.92 -13.27
CA GLU A 93 -9.75 7.93 -12.33
C GLU A 93 -8.89 8.00 -11.06
N LEU A 94 -8.54 6.86 -10.48
CA LEU A 94 -7.67 6.79 -9.31
C LEU A 94 -6.24 7.29 -9.63
N MET A 95 -5.71 6.98 -10.82
CA MET A 95 -4.39 7.45 -11.25
C MET A 95 -4.31 8.98 -11.29
N LYS A 96 -5.41 9.69 -11.59
CA LYS A 96 -5.43 11.16 -11.56
C LYS A 96 -5.29 11.74 -10.15
N LEU A 97 -5.57 10.93 -9.13
CA LEU A 97 -5.42 11.32 -7.72
C LEU A 97 -4.01 11.01 -7.19
N SER A 98 -3.28 10.09 -7.84
CA SER A 98 -1.92 9.76 -7.47
C SER A 98 -0.94 10.84 -7.94
N ASP A 99 -0.15 11.39 -7.02
CA ASP A 99 0.85 12.42 -7.35
C ASP A 99 2.03 11.85 -8.14
N ALA A 100 2.35 10.56 -7.96
CA ALA A 100 3.47 9.89 -8.60
C ALA A 100 3.06 8.74 -9.55
N GLY A 101 1.74 8.56 -9.77
CA GLY A 101 1.20 7.53 -10.68
C GLY A 101 1.36 6.08 -10.19
N ASN A 102 1.97 5.91 -9.03
CA ASN A 102 2.09 4.68 -8.26
C ASN A 102 1.05 4.72 -7.12
N GLN A 103 1.02 3.72 -6.22
CA GLN A 103 0.04 3.59 -5.13
C GLN A 103 -1.34 3.02 -5.49
N ILE A 104 -1.49 2.32 -6.62
CA ILE A 104 -2.67 1.52 -6.93
C ILE A 104 -2.24 0.08 -7.17
N LYS A 105 -2.91 -0.87 -6.53
CA LYS A 105 -2.66 -2.30 -6.73
C LYS A 105 -3.95 -3.09 -6.62
N VAL A 106 -4.12 -4.10 -7.48
CA VAL A 106 -5.26 -5.02 -7.42
C VAL A 106 -4.76 -6.44 -7.22
N ILE A 107 -5.38 -7.15 -6.29
CA ILE A 107 -5.05 -8.55 -5.97
C ILE A 107 -6.27 -9.43 -6.24
N GLY A 108 -6.04 -10.60 -6.85
CA GLY A 108 -7.10 -11.58 -7.10
C GLY A 108 -8.06 -11.18 -8.24
N ALA A 109 -7.64 -10.27 -9.11
CA ALA A 109 -8.17 -10.17 -10.46
C ALA A 109 -7.54 -11.29 -11.30
N ASN A 110 -8.39 -12.10 -11.95
CA ASN A 110 -7.99 -13.17 -12.87
C ASN A 110 -8.09 -12.66 -14.30
#